data_AF-A0A4Q1FTD0-F1
#
_entry.id   AF-A0A4Q1FTD0-F1
#
_cell.length_a   1.000
_cell.length_b   1.000
_cell.length_c   1.000
_cell.angle_alpha   90.00
_cell.angle_beta   90.00
_cell.angle_gamma   90.00
#
_symmetry.space_group_name_H-M   'P 1'
#
loop_
_entity.id
_entity.type
_entity.pdbx_description
1 polymer ?
#
loop_
_entity_poly.entity_id
_entity_poly.type
_entity_poly.pdbx_seq_one_letter_code
_entity_poly.pdbx_strand_id
1 'polypeptide(L)'
;MEDLKLEKYFKRIHYSGDFGANMETLKRIHQLHPQYIPFENIDSYTGIVPSLDSEHIFRKLVIESRGGYCYEQNLLLSEVLRYLGFKVQLQLGRVVWLRDENSSAAKTHLLLIVELNDQKYLVDCGFGTATLTSPLLLDEEEPQQTPNEEFKISQKNGAYILWTWREKWLPVYRFELEHVESLDLDICNWYLATHPESNFRKNLVFSKVDENARYTFNNQILNIRKKKGRKNQFLLKVILSCSK
;
A
#
# COMPACT_ATOMS: atom_id res chain seq x y z
N MET A 1 18.72 7.87 -3.06
CA MET A 1 18.06 8.69 -4.09
C MET A 1 18.94 9.87 -4.50
N GLU A 2 18.89 10.25 -5.77
CA GLU A 2 19.51 11.44 -6.35
C GLU A 2 18.43 12.26 -7.08
N ASP A 3 18.69 13.54 -7.39
CA ASP A 3 17.69 14.45 -8.00
C ASP A 3 17.05 13.90 -9.27
N LEU A 4 17.83 13.31 -10.17
CA LEU A 4 17.31 12.73 -11.41
C LEU A 4 16.32 11.59 -11.15
N LYS A 5 16.51 10.81 -10.07
CA LYS A 5 15.57 9.76 -9.68
C LYS A 5 14.29 10.36 -9.10
N LEU A 6 14.41 11.39 -8.28
CA LEU A 6 13.25 12.11 -7.74
C LEU A 6 12.41 12.69 -8.89
N GLU A 7 13.03 13.32 -9.89
CA GLU A 7 12.35 13.86 -11.06
C GLU A 7 11.57 12.78 -11.83
N LYS A 8 12.21 11.63 -12.08
CA LYS A 8 11.56 10.49 -12.74
C LYS A 8 10.41 9.93 -11.91
N TYR A 9 10.55 9.86 -10.59
CA TYR A 9 9.47 9.46 -9.69
C TYR A 9 8.31 10.46 -9.74
N PHE A 10 8.56 11.77 -9.65
CA PHE A 10 7.52 12.79 -9.77
C PHE A 10 6.80 12.72 -11.11
N LYS A 11 7.54 12.51 -12.21
CA LYS A 11 6.94 12.26 -13.52
C LYS A 11 6.06 11.00 -13.51
N ARG A 12 6.51 9.91 -12.88
CA ARG A 12 5.77 8.64 -12.78
C ARG A 12 4.45 8.77 -12.03
N ILE A 13 4.38 9.64 -11.02
CA ILE A 13 3.17 9.90 -10.22
C ILE A 13 2.43 11.18 -10.63
N HIS A 14 2.85 11.84 -11.71
CA HIS A 14 2.30 13.12 -12.16
C HIS A 14 2.30 14.21 -11.07
N TYR A 15 3.33 14.21 -10.22
CA TYR A 15 3.52 15.25 -9.21
C TYR A 15 4.10 16.51 -9.86
N SER A 16 3.54 17.65 -9.49
CA SER A 16 3.99 18.98 -9.88
C SER A 16 3.76 19.94 -8.70
N GLY A 17 4.62 20.95 -8.59
CA GLY A 17 4.61 21.93 -7.51
C GLY A 17 5.87 21.86 -6.65
N ASP A 18 5.91 22.76 -5.66
CA ASP A 18 7.02 22.83 -4.71
C ASP A 18 7.00 21.63 -3.77
N PHE A 19 8.19 21.12 -3.45
CA PHE A 19 8.37 19.98 -2.58
C PHE A 19 9.24 20.33 -1.38
N GLY A 20 8.98 19.66 -0.25
CA GLY A 20 9.79 19.71 0.96
C GLY A 20 9.16 18.87 2.06
N ALA A 21 9.80 18.83 3.22
CA ALA A 21 9.30 18.13 4.40
C ALA A 21 8.11 18.88 5.05
N ASN A 22 6.97 18.94 4.37
CA ASN A 22 5.75 19.60 4.83
C ASN A 22 4.48 18.76 4.54
N MET A 23 3.38 19.12 5.22
CA MET A 23 2.14 18.34 5.15
C MET A 23 1.50 18.33 3.76
N GLU A 24 1.62 19.44 3.00
CA GLU A 24 1.08 19.52 1.65
C GLU A 24 1.78 18.52 0.71
N THR A 25 3.11 18.49 0.74
CA THR A 25 3.92 17.53 -0.01
C THR A 25 3.59 16.10 0.38
N LEU A 26 3.50 15.81 1.68
CA LEU A 26 3.21 14.47 2.18
C LEU A 26 1.83 13.98 1.71
N LYS A 27 0.79 14.81 1.85
CA LYS A 27 -0.57 14.49 1.39
C LYS A 27 -0.61 14.25 -0.12
N ARG A 28 0.02 15.13 -0.89
CA ARG A 28 -0.02 15.07 -2.36
C ARG A 28 0.72 13.85 -2.89
N ILE A 29 1.89 13.51 -2.33
CA ILE A 29 2.60 12.28 -2.69
C ILE A 29 1.79 11.04 -2.29
N HIS A 30 1.26 10.99 -1.07
CA HIS A 30 0.46 9.87 -0.56
C HIS A 30 -0.80 9.61 -1.41
N GLN A 31 -1.43 10.68 -1.89
CA GLN A 31 -2.58 10.56 -2.79
C GLN A 31 -2.18 10.09 -4.20
N LEU A 32 -1.14 10.68 -4.78
CA LEU A 32 -0.76 10.43 -6.18
C LEU A 32 -0.04 9.09 -6.38
N HIS A 33 0.75 8.63 -5.41
CA HIS A 33 1.49 7.38 -5.53
C HIS A 33 0.59 6.17 -5.86
N PRO A 34 -0.44 5.82 -5.05
CA PRO A 34 -1.32 4.69 -5.33
C PRO A 34 -2.31 4.97 -6.48
N GLN A 35 -2.44 6.23 -6.90
CA GLN A 35 -3.19 6.62 -8.09
C GLN A 35 -2.46 6.27 -9.38
N TYR A 36 -1.14 6.33 -9.41
CA TYR A 36 -0.39 6.11 -10.64
C TYR A 36 0.44 4.82 -10.60
N ILE A 37 0.89 4.36 -9.45
CA ILE A 37 1.62 3.09 -9.26
C ILE A 37 0.63 2.05 -8.70
N PRO A 38 0.16 1.10 -9.52
CA PRO A 38 -0.83 0.13 -9.06
C PRO A 38 -0.21 -0.88 -8.09
N PHE A 39 -1.00 -1.35 -7.15
CA PHE A 39 -0.66 -2.57 -6.42
C PHE A 39 -0.86 -3.78 -7.34
N GLU A 40 0.13 -4.66 -7.39
CA GLU A 40 0.10 -5.91 -8.16
C GLU A 40 1.04 -6.96 -7.57
N ASN A 41 0.80 -8.24 -7.87
CA ASN A 41 1.63 -9.36 -7.44
C ASN A 41 2.02 -10.30 -8.59
N ILE A 42 2.16 -9.80 -9.82
CA ILE A 42 2.50 -10.55 -11.02
C ILE A 42 3.77 -11.39 -10.80
N ASP A 43 4.83 -10.79 -10.24
CA ASP A 43 6.10 -11.49 -10.03
C ASP A 43 5.89 -12.72 -9.14
N SER A 44 5.31 -12.54 -7.94
CA SER A 44 5.08 -13.66 -7.03
C SER A 44 4.09 -14.69 -7.59
N TYR A 45 3.06 -14.23 -8.30
CA TYR A 45 2.10 -15.10 -8.96
C TYR A 45 2.74 -15.95 -10.06
N THR A 46 3.76 -15.42 -10.75
CA THR A 46 4.53 -16.12 -11.79
C THR A 46 5.79 -16.82 -11.26
N GLY A 47 5.96 -16.89 -9.94
CA GLY A 47 7.04 -17.64 -9.28
C GLY A 47 8.35 -16.88 -9.11
N ILE A 48 8.35 -15.57 -9.29
CA ILE A 48 9.50 -14.69 -9.07
C ILE A 48 9.35 -14.02 -7.70
N VAL A 49 10.40 -14.09 -6.87
CA VAL A 49 10.45 -13.34 -5.61
C VAL A 49 10.78 -11.88 -5.94
N PRO A 50 9.92 -10.91 -5.60
CA PRO A 50 10.23 -9.50 -5.81
C PRO A 50 11.51 -9.08 -5.08
N SER A 51 12.37 -8.34 -5.75
CA SER A 51 13.60 -7.82 -5.15
C SER A 51 13.28 -6.64 -4.23
N LEU A 52 13.88 -6.62 -3.04
CA LEU A 52 13.77 -5.50 -2.10
C LEU A 52 14.90 -4.47 -2.23
N ASP A 53 15.79 -4.66 -3.21
CA ASP A 53 16.86 -3.72 -3.53
C ASP A 53 16.28 -2.42 -4.11
N SER A 54 16.76 -1.27 -3.64
CA SER A 54 16.21 0.04 -4.02
C SER A 54 16.37 0.35 -5.51
N GLU A 55 17.46 -0.06 -6.14
CA GLU A 55 17.67 0.12 -7.59
C GLU A 55 16.70 -0.72 -8.39
N HIS A 56 16.47 -1.95 -7.94
CA HIS A 56 15.54 -2.87 -8.58
C HIS A 56 14.09 -2.40 -8.47
N ILE A 57 13.68 -1.98 -7.26
CA ILE A 57 12.35 -1.41 -7.02
C ILE A 57 12.15 -0.17 -7.90
N PHE A 58 13.10 0.76 -7.89
CA PHE A 58 13.00 1.99 -8.66
C PHE A 58 12.90 1.70 -10.17
N ARG A 59 13.75 0.83 -10.69
CA ARG A 59 13.70 0.41 -12.10
C ARG A 59 12.33 -0.16 -12.45
N LYS A 60 11.82 -1.11 -11.66
CA LYS A 60 10.54 -1.78 -11.91
C LYS A 60 9.34 -0.82 -11.83
N LEU A 61 9.19 -0.10 -10.72
CA LEU A 61 7.98 0.70 -10.45
C LEU A 61 8.00 2.03 -11.21
N VAL A 62 9.17 2.64 -11.39
CA VAL A 62 9.30 3.98 -11.98
C VAL A 62 9.70 3.93 -13.46
N ILE A 63 10.78 3.24 -13.80
CA ILE A 63 11.29 3.24 -15.18
C ILE A 63 10.44 2.36 -16.10
N GLU A 64 10.17 1.13 -15.67
CA GLU A 64 9.36 0.15 -16.42
C GLU A 64 7.85 0.37 -16.24
N SER A 65 7.47 1.35 -15.41
CA SER A 65 6.07 1.73 -15.14
C SER A 65 5.18 0.57 -14.69
N ARG A 66 5.76 -0.43 -14.02
CA ARG A 66 5.01 -1.51 -13.40
C ARG A 66 4.42 -1.07 -12.05
N GLY A 67 3.78 -2.01 -11.38
CA GLY A 67 3.39 -1.89 -9.98
C GLY A 67 4.28 -2.75 -9.08
N GLY A 68 3.80 -2.98 -7.87
CA GLY A 68 4.37 -3.93 -6.92
C GLY A 68 3.46 -4.09 -5.71
N TYR A 69 3.76 -5.03 -4.83
CA TYR A 69 3.01 -5.18 -3.59
C TYR A 69 3.61 -4.37 -2.43
N CYS A 70 3.14 -4.58 -1.20
CA CYS A 70 3.37 -3.67 -0.07
C CYS A 70 4.83 -3.28 0.17
N TYR A 71 5.77 -4.22 0.06
CA TYR A 71 7.19 -3.96 0.26
C TYR A 71 7.74 -3.00 -0.78
N GLU A 72 7.54 -3.28 -2.07
CA GLU A 72 8.07 -2.46 -3.17
C GLU A 72 7.48 -1.04 -3.14
N GLN A 73 6.17 -0.93 -2.88
CA GLN A 73 5.46 0.35 -2.78
C GLN A 73 6.01 1.21 -1.62
N ASN A 74 6.03 0.64 -0.41
CA ASN A 74 6.37 1.41 0.79
C ASN A 74 7.88 1.59 0.96
N LEU A 75 8.74 0.73 0.41
CA LEU A 75 10.18 0.98 0.34
C LEU A 75 10.50 2.11 -0.64
N LEU A 76 9.90 2.12 -1.84
CA LEU A 76 10.04 3.24 -2.77
C LEU A 76 9.56 4.55 -2.13
N LEU A 77 8.37 4.53 -1.52
CA LEU A 77 7.83 5.69 -0.85
C LEU A 77 8.71 6.16 0.32
N SER A 78 9.25 5.23 1.12
CA SER A 78 10.17 5.53 2.21
C SER A 78 11.43 6.25 1.70
N GLU A 79 12.03 5.76 0.61
CA GLU A 79 13.22 6.40 0.01
C GLU A 79 12.91 7.82 -0.48
N VAL A 80 11.77 8.01 -1.15
CA VAL A 80 11.30 9.34 -1.60
C VAL A 80 11.10 10.29 -0.43
N LEU A 81 10.35 9.87 0.59
CA LEU A 81 10.05 10.73 1.73
C LEU A 81 11.32 11.07 2.52
N ARG A 82 12.24 10.12 2.73
CA ARG A 82 13.53 10.39 3.37
C ARG A 82 14.36 11.38 2.57
N TYR A 83 14.40 11.25 1.24
CA TYR A 83 15.10 12.19 0.37
C TYR A 83 14.55 13.62 0.47
N LEU A 84 13.23 13.75 0.62
CA LEU A 84 12.56 15.05 0.81
C LEU A 84 12.72 15.63 2.22
N GLY A 85 13.45 14.95 3.11
CA GLY A 85 13.74 15.41 4.47
C GLY A 85 12.76 14.94 5.54
N PHE A 86 11.81 14.06 5.22
CA PHE A 86 10.93 13.47 6.23
C PHE A 86 11.67 12.43 7.07
N LYS A 87 11.34 12.36 8.36
CA LYS A 87 11.75 11.26 9.24
C LYS A 87 10.79 10.08 9.06
N VAL A 88 11.29 8.96 8.54
CA VAL A 88 10.45 7.81 8.16
C VAL A 88 10.93 6.53 8.85
N GLN A 89 10.04 5.91 9.61
CA GLN A 89 10.22 4.62 10.24
C GLN A 89 9.41 3.55 9.50
N LEU A 90 10.01 2.38 9.30
CA LEU A 90 9.32 1.21 8.76
C LEU A 90 8.62 0.48 9.91
N GLN A 91 7.42 -0.04 9.65
CA GLN A 91 6.68 -0.87 10.60
C GLN A 91 6.10 -2.10 9.91
N LEU A 92 5.99 -3.21 10.63
CA LEU A 92 5.34 -4.41 10.12
C LEU A 92 3.97 -4.63 10.76
N GLY A 93 2.99 -4.89 9.91
CA GLY A 93 1.60 -5.10 10.27
C GLY A 93 1.14 -6.54 10.05
N ARG A 94 0.21 -6.97 10.90
CA ARG A 94 -0.52 -8.24 10.80
C ARG A 94 -1.85 -7.99 10.08
N VAL A 95 -2.00 -8.56 8.89
CA VAL A 95 -3.21 -8.38 8.07
C VAL A 95 -4.38 -9.15 8.66
N VAL A 96 -5.43 -8.42 9.05
CA VAL A 96 -6.70 -8.97 9.58
C VAL A 96 -7.90 -8.58 8.71
N TRP A 97 -7.62 -8.17 7.47
CA TRP A 97 -8.62 -7.74 6.51
C TRP A 97 -9.71 -8.78 6.26
N LEU A 98 -10.97 -8.37 6.43
CA LEU A 98 -12.16 -9.22 6.34
C LEU A 98 -12.17 -10.40 7.33
N ARG A 99 -11.40 -10.31 8.42
CA ARG A 99 -11.35 -11.27 9.53
C ARG A 99 -11.66 -10.55 10.84
N ASP A 100 -11.76 -11.31 11.93
CA ASP A 100 -11.83 -10.73 13.27
C ASP A 100 -10.52 -9.98 13.60
N GLU A 101 -10.62 -8.85 14.30
CA GLU A 101 -9.47 -8.01 14.67
C GLU A 101 -8.38 -8.76 15.48
N ASN A 102 -8.79 -9.78 16.25
CA ASN A 102 -7.91 -10.57 17.11
C ASN A 102 -7.38 -11.84 16.40
N SER A 103 -7.72 -12.03 15.12
CA SER A 103 -7.28 -13.18 14.35
C SER A 103 -5.75 -13.32 14.35
N SER A 104 -5.28 -14.57 14.43
CA SER A 104 -3.87 -14.88 14.23
C SER A 104 -3.44 -14.57 12.80
N ALA A 105 -2.33 -13.84 12.67
CA ALA A 105 -1.73 -13.42 11.41
C ALA A 105 -0.24 -13.10 11.63
N ALA A 106 0.60 -13.37 10.64
CA ALA A 106 2.01 -13.00 10.64
C ALA A 106 2.20 -11.51 10.29
N LYS A 107 3.37 -10.96 10.61
CA LYS A 107 3.77 -9.57 10.33
C LYS A 107 4.19 -9.42 8.85
N THR A 108 3.23 -9.51 7.94
CA THR A 108 3.48 -9.62 6.49
C THR A 108 3.15 -8.36 5.69
N HIS A 109 2.81 -7.26 6.35
CA HIS A 109 2.51 -5.99 5.67
C HIS A 109 3.51 -4.91 6.07
N LEU A 110 4.18 -4.28 5.11
CA LEU A 110 5.02 -3.11 5.39
C LEU A 110 4.16 -1.85 5.36
N LEU A 111 4.33 -0.97 6.34
CA LEU A 111 3.76 0.37 6.41
C LEU A 111 4.81 1.37 6.93
N LEU A 112 4.51 2.67 6.85
CA LEU A 112 5.42 3.74 7.27
C LEU A 112 4.81 4.57 8.40
N ILE A 113 5.65 4.98 9.34
CA ILE A 113 5.36 6.06 10.28
C ILE A 113 6.24 7.25 9.91
N VAL A 114 5.61 8.39 9.67
CA VAL A 114 6.28 9.65 9.30
C VAL A 114 6.14 10.63 10.45
N GLU A 115 7.27 11.15 10.94
CA GLU A 115 7.27 12.23 11.93
C GLU A 115 7.33 13.59 11.22
N LEU A 116 6.39 14.47 11.57
CA LEU A 116 6.32 15.84 11.07
C LEU A 116 5.71 16.74 12.16
N ASN A 117 6.38 17.85 12.48
CA ASN A 117 5.95 18.81 13.50
C ASN A 117 5.60 18.14 14.84
N ASP A 118 6.48 17.26 15.33
CA ASP A 118 6.34 16.50 16.58
C ASP A 118 5.11 15.56 16.65
N GLN A 119 4.47 15.30 15.51
CA GLN A 119 3.37 14.35 15.38
C GLN A 119 3.75 13.17 14.50
N LYS A 120 3.16 12.01 14.79
CA LYS A 120 3.35 10.78 14.02
C LYS A 120 2.16 10.56 13.09
N TYR A 121 2.47 10.23 11.85
CA TYR A 121 1.47 9.95 10.82
C TYR A 121 1.66 8.54 10.28
N LEU A 122 0.56 7.78 10.21
CA LEU A 122 0.50 6.54 9.46
C LEU A 122 0.44 6.84 7.96
N VAL A 123 1.40 6.29 7.22
CA VAL A 123 1.53 6.45 5.77
C VAL A 123 1.68 5.05 5.14
N ASP A 124 0.82 4.73 4.17
CA ASP A 124 0.80 3.41 3.54
C ASP A 124 0.14 3.48 2.15
N CYS A 125 0.94 3.32 1.10
CA CYS A 125 0.48 3.23 -0.28
C CYS A 125 0.43 1.78 -0.80
N GLY A 126 0.70 0.79 0.07
CA GLY A 126 1.02 -0.58 -0.29
C GLY A 126 -0.01 -1.64 0.11
N PHE A 127 -1.12 -1.33 0.78
CA PHE A 127 -2.04 -2.37 1.27
C PHE A 127 -2.83 -3.12 0.17
N GLY A 128 -3.05 -2.49 -0.98
CA GLY A 128 -3.84 -3.04 -2.08
C GLY A 128 -5.31 -2.67 -1.97
N THR A 129 -6.17 -3.60 -1.53
CA THR A 129 -7.64 -3.44 -1.65
C THR A 129 -8.26 -2.38 -0.73
N ALA A 130 -7.48 -1.83 0.19
CA ALA A 130 -7.84 -0.76 1.12
C ALA A 130 -6.68 0.23 1.33
N THR A 131 -5.80 0.40 0.33
CA THR A 131 -4.69 1.39 0.36
C THR A 131 -5.17 2.77 0.79
N LEU A 132 -4.48 3.38 1.75
CA LEU A 132 -4.73 4.76 2.18
C LEU A 132 -4.39 5.74 1.05
N THR A 133 -5.05 6.90 1.04
CA THR A 133 -4.78 7.99 0.07
C THR A 133 -4.54 9.34 0.75
N SER A 134 -4.33 9.31 2.06
CA SER A 134 -3.90 10.43 2.89
C SER A 134 -3.13 9.89 4.10
N PRO A 135 -2.15 10.62 4.63
CA PRO A 135 -1.60 10.37 5.94
C PRO A 135 -2.70 10.47 7.00
N LEU A 136 -2.63 9.62 8.02
CA LEU A 136 -3.52 9.66 9.18
C LEU A 136 -2.71 10.01 10.44
N LEU A 137 -3.22 10.89 11.29
CA LEU A 137 -2.61 11.17 12.58
C LEU A 137 -2.70 9.91 13.45
N LEU A 138 -1.56 9.43 13.94
CA LEU A 138 -1.45 8.11 14.55
C LEU A 138 -2.21 7.98 15.87
N ASP A 139 -2.13 9.02 16.70
CA ASP A 139 -2.71 9.05 18.06
C ASP A 139 -4.08 9.78 18.09
N GLU A 140 -4.78 9.81 16.95
CA GLU A 140 -6.17 10.29 16.82
C GLU A 140 -7.10 9.11 16.57
N GLU A 141 -7.93 8.79 17.57
CA GLU A 141 -8.85 7.64 17.50
C GLU A 141 -10.17 7.97 16.80
N GLU A 142 -10.51 9.25 16.69
CA GLU A 142 -11.69 9.67 15.96
C GLU A 142 -11.55 9.38 14.45
N PRO A 143 -12.67 9.18 13.75
CA PRO A 143 -12.66 9.00 12.31
C PRO A 143 -12.00 10.17 11.56
N GLN A 144 -11.08 9.82 10.66
CA GLN A 144 -10.31 10.74 9.83
C GLN A 144 -10.74 10.61 8.36
N GLN A 145 -11.13 11.75 7.79
CA GLN A 145 -11.56 11.83 6.40
C GLN A 145 -10.36 11.75 5.45
N THR A 146 -10.48 10.91 4.43
CA THR A 146 -9.51 10.83 3.32
C THR A 146 -10.19 11.16 1.99
N PRO A 147 -9.44 11.35 0.89
CA PRO A 147 -10.04 11.51 -0.44
C PRO A 147 -10.97 10.37 -0.86
N ASN A 148 -10.84 9.18 -0.28
CA ASN A 148 -11.63 8.00 -0.64
C ASN A 148 -12.57 7.56 0.49
N GLU A 149 -12.14 6.62 1.32
CA GLU A 149 -12.93 6.12 2.44
C GLU A 149 -12.55 6.83 3.75
N GLU A 150 -13.44 6.78 4.74
CA GLU A 150 -13.09 7.18 6.10
C GLU A 150 -12.28 6.07 6.76
N PHE A 151 -11.24 6.47 7.50
CA PHE A 151 -10.39 5.57 8.27
C PHE A 151 -10.34 6.03 9.72
N LYS A 152 -10.03 5.11 10.62
CA LYS A 152 -9.67 5.44 11.98
C LYS A 152 -8.58 4.51 12.48
N ILE A 153 -7.88 4.93 13.51
CA ILE A 153 -6.87 4.13 14.20
C ILE A 153 -7.39 3.92 15.61
N SER A 154 -7.26 2.72 16.18
CA SER A 154 -7.58 2.49 17.59
C SER A 154 -6.41 1.82 18.28
N GLN A 155 -6.24 2.06 19.58
CA GLN A 155 -5.21 1.38 20.38
C GLN A 155 -5.82 0.29 21.26
N LYS A 156 -5.16 -0.88 21.30
CA LYS A 156 -5.54 -2.00 22.16
C LYS A 156 -4.29 -2.78 22.57
N ASN A 157 -4.03 -2.89 23.87
CA ASN A 157 -2.91 -3.65 24.44
C ASN A 157 -1.54 -3.28 23.85
N GLY A 158 -1.28 -1.99 23.61
CA GLY A 158 -0.01 -1.51 23.04
C GLY A 158 0.13 -1.67 21.52
N ALA A 159 -0.89 -2.22 20.85
CA ALA A 159 -0.95 -2.30 19.40
C ALA A 159 -1.98 -1.30 18.82
N TYR A 160 -1.67 -0.79 17.63
CA TYR A 160 -2.56 0.01 16.82
C TYR A 160 -3.34 -0.88 15.85
N ILE A 161 -4.58 -0.52 15.54
CA ILE A 161 -5.41 -1.19 14.54
C ILE A 161 -5.92 -0.14 13.56
N LEU A 162 -5.64 -0.34 12.27
CA LEU A 162 -6.23 0.48 11.21
C LEU A 162 -7.61 -0.07 10.83
N TRP A 163 -8.59 0.82 10.73
CA TRP A 163 -9.95 0.51 10.32
C TRP A 163 -10.35 1.33 9.11
N THR A 164 -11.20 0.76 8.25
CA THR A 164 -11.83 1.47 7.14
C THR A 164 -13.34 1.31 7.20
N TRP A 165 -14.08 2.36 6.88
CA TRP A 165 -15.54 2.32 6.83
C TRP A 165 -16.03 1.73 5.49
N ARG A 166 -16.84 0.67 5.57
CA ARG A 166 -17.57 0.05 4.46
C ARG A 166 -18.95 -0.41 4.92
N GLU A 167 -19.89 0.53 5.10
CA GLU A 167 -21.21 0.30 5.75
C GLU A 167 -21.11 -0.08 7.23
N LYS A 168 -19.98 -0.65 7.64
CA LYS A 168 -19.51 -0.88 9.00
C LYS A 168 -17.99 -0.68 9.05
N TRP A 169 -17.44 -0.53 10.24
CA TRP A 169 -16.00 -0.56 10.45
C TRP A 169 -15.43 -1.96 10.18
N LEU A 170 -14.41 -2.04 9.35
CA LEU A 170 -13.68 -3.27 9.04
C LEU A 170 -12.21 -3.11 9.42
N PRO A 171 -11.62 -4.07 10.14
CA PRO A 171 -10.21 -4.02 10.49
C PRO A 171 -9.38 -4.33 9.25
N VAL A 172 -8.30 -3.58 9.06
CA VAL A 172 -7.40 -3.69 7.90
C VAL A 172 -6.16 -4.48 8.30
N TYR A 173 -5.38 -3.94 9.22
CA TYR A 173 -4.24 -4.58 9.84
C TYR A 173 -4.02 -4.01 11.24
N ARG A 174 -3.26 -4.74 12.04
CA ARG A 174 -2.77 -4.29 13.35
C ARG A 174 -1.25 -4.27 13.38
N PHE A 175 -0.66 -3.33 14.09
CA PHE A 175 0.80 -3.16 14.14
C PHE A 175 1.21 -2.59 15.51
N GLU A 176 2.48 -2.79 15.84
CA GLU A 176 3.13 -2.19 17.00
C GLU A 176 4.21 -1.25 16.49
N LEU A 177 4.70 -0.34 17.33
CA LEU A 177 5.84 0.50 16.98
C LEU A 177 7.12 -0.20 17.41
N GLU A 178 7.82 -0.79 16.45
CA GLU A 178 9.05 -1.53 16.67
C GLU A 178 10.16 -1.11 15.71
N HIS A 179 11.39 -1.55 15.98
CA HIS A 179 12.46 -1.46 15.00
C HIS A 179 12.29 -2.57 13.97
N VAL A 180 12.28 -2.21 12.69
CA VAL A 180 12.22 -3.17 11.57
C VAL A 180 13.54 -3.13 10.85
N GLU A 181 14.21 -4.28 10.77
CA GLU A 181 15.43 -4.48 10.01
C GLU A 181 15.12 -4.94 8.58
N SER A 182 16.07 -4.76 7.66
CA SER A 182 15.91 -5.24 6.29
C SER A 182 15.71 -6.75 6.20
N LEU A 183 16.36 -7.52 7.10
CA LEU A 183 16.25 -8.98 7.15
C LEU A 183 14.84 -9.45 7.54
N ASP A 184 14.11 -8.67 8.35
CA ASP A 184 12.71 -8.96 8.66
C ASP A 184 11.86 -8.91 7.38
N LEU A 185 12.15 -7.93 6.52
CA LEU A 185 11.46 -7.76 5.24
C LEU A 185 11.78 -8.92 4.30
N ASP A 186 13.04 -9.34 4.21
CA ASP A 186 13.47 -10.45 3.33
C ASP A 186 12.73 -11.75 3.66
N ILE A 187 12.64 -12.10 4.95
CA ILE A 187 11.94 -13.30 5.41
C ILE A 187 10.45 -13.23 5.05
N CYS A 188 9.80 -12.10 5.32
CA CYS A 188 8.38 -11.95 5.07
C CYS A 188 8.06 -11.87 3.57
N ASN A 189 8.89 -11.19 2.78
CA ASN A 189 8.84 -11.11 1.32
C ASN A 189 8.99 -12.49 0.69
N TRP A 190 9.99 -13.27 1.12
CA TRP A 190 10.17 -14.64 0.65
C TRP A 190 8.98 -15.53 0.99
N TYR A 191 8.46 -15.46 2.23
CA TYR A 191 7.27 -16.21 2.63
C TYR A 191 6.05 -15.85 1.74
N LEU A 192 5.77 -14.55 1.58
CA LEU A 192 4.63 -14.11 0.77
C LEU A 192 4.79 -14.48 -0.70
N ALA A 193 6.01 -14.47 -1.24
CA ALA A 193 6.23 -14.79 -2.65
C ALA A 193 6.23 -16.29 -2.94
N THR A 194 6.70 -17.13 -2.01
CA THR A 194 7.02 -18.53 -2.32
C THR A 194 6.16 -19.56 -1.58
N HIS A 195 5.66 -19.23 -0.39
CA HIS A 195 4.97 -20.21 0.45
C HIS A 195 3.74 -20.77 -0.30
N PRO A 196 3.55 -22.10 -0.36
CA PRO A 196 2.45 -22.72 -1.12
C PRO A 196 1.08 -22.17 -0.76
N GLU A 197 0.86 -21.84 0.52
CA GLU A 197 -0.38 -21.28 1.03
C GLU A 197 -0.49 -19.75 0.95
N SER A 198 0.51 -19.06 0.40
CA SER A 198 0.43 -17.61 0.24
C SER A 198 -0.66 -17.22 -0.79
N ASN A 199 -1.50 -16.28 -0.40
CA ASN A 199 -2.50 -15.70 -1.31
C ASN A 199 -1.86 -15.03 -2.53
N PHE A 200 -0.63 -14.48 -2.39
CA PHE A 200 0.08 -13.84 -3.48
C PHE A 200 0.74 -14.82 -4.46
N ARG A 201 0.76 -16.11 -4.11
CA ARG A 201 1.15 -17.19 -5.02
C ARG A 201 -0.07 -17.83 -5.68
N LYS A 202 -1.17 -17.98 -4.93
CA LYS A 202 -2.39 -18.64 -5.41
C LYS A 202 -3.26 -17.75 -6.30
N ASN A 203 -3.26 -16.44 -6.06
CA ASN A 203 -4.20 -15.52 -6.68
C ASN A 203 -3.48 -14.38 -7.37
N LEU A 204 -3.99 -13.99 -8.54
CA LEU A 204 -3.58 -12.78 -9.24
C LEU A 204 -4.41 -11.60 -8.73
N VAL A 205 -3.75 -10.61 -8.14
CA VAL A 205 -4.35 -9.47 -7.46
C VAL A 205 -3.83 -8.18 -8.08
N PHE A 206 -4.75 -7.30 -8.45
CA PHE A 206 -4.44 -5.91 -8.78
C PHE A 206 -5.30 -4.98 -7.95
N SER A 207 -4.75 -3.84 -7.55
CA SER A 207 -5.53 -2.76 -6.98
C SER A 207 -5.02 -1.40 -7.43
N LYS A 208 -5.95 -0.50 -7.68
CA LYS A 208 -5.67 0.90 -7.99
C LYS A 208 -6.77 1.76 -7.37
N VAL A 209 -6.43 2.97 -6.93
CA VAL A 209 -7.39 3.92 -6.38
C VAL A 209 -7.13 5.29 -6.96
N ASP A 210 -8.17 5.98 -7.42
CA ASP A 210 -8.11 7.36 -7.91
C ASP A 210 -9.20 8.20 -7.23
N GLU A 211 -9.36 9.46 -7.67
CA GLU A 211 -10.37 10.38 -7.13
C GLU A 211 -11.82 9.92 -7.35
N ASN A 212 -12.05 9.00 -8.29
CA ASN A 212 -13.38 8.54 -8.69
C ASN A 212 -13.74 7.22 -8.03
N ALA A 213 -12.81 6.27 -8.01
CA ALA A 213 -13.07 4.90 -7.61
C ALA A 213 -11.83 4.13 -7.13
N ARG A 214 -12.13 3.02 -6.45
CA ARG A 214 -11.18 1.94 -6.20
C ARG A 214 -11.50 0.76 -7.11
N TYR A 215 -10.48 0.27 -7.80
CA TYR A 215 -10.53 -0.88 -8.69
C TYR A 215 -9.74 -1.99 -8.03
N THR A 216 -10.36 -3.14 -7.81
CA THR A 216 -9.68 -4.32 -7.28
C THR A 216 -9.99 -5.50 -8.17
N PHE A 217 -8.96 -6.15 -8.68
CA PHE A 217 -9.07 -7.40 -9.40
C PHE A 217 -8.53 -8.53 -8.54
N ASN A 218 -9.28 -9.63 -8.45
CA ASN A 218 -8.83 -10.88 -7.86
C ASN A 218 -9.22 -12.04 -8.78
N ASN A 219 -8.21 -12.65 -9.40
CA ASN A 219 -8.28 -13.72 -10.39
C ASN A 219 -9.11 -13.43 -11.64
N GLN A 220 -10.43 -13.36 -11.50
CA GLN A 220 -11.38 -13.13 -12.60
C GLN A 220 -12.41 -12.07 -12.24
N ILE A 221 -12.39 -11.57 -11.00
CA ILE A 221 -13.40 -10.66 -10.49
C ILE A 221 -12.81 -9.26 -10.42
N LEU A 222 -13.34 -8.37 -11.26
CA LEU A 222 -13.10 -6.93 -11.15
C LEU A 222 -14.20 -6.30 -10.30
N ASN A 223 -13.82 -5.63 -9.22
CA ASN A 223 -14.71 -4.79 -8.42
C ASN A 223 -14.35 -3.33 -8.64
N ILE A 224 -15.36 -2.50 -8.91
CA ILE A 224 -15.23 -1.05 -9.00
C ILE A 224 -16.12 -0.45 -7.92
N ARG A 225 -15.50 0.26 -6.98
CA ARG A 225 -16.19 0.96 -5.90
C ARG A 225 -16.01 2.46 -6.05
N LYS A 226 -17.09 3.17 -6.34
CA LYS A 226 -17.11 4.64 -6.42
C LYS A 226 -17.28 5.26 -5.02
N LYS A 227 -16.79 6.49 -4.84
CA LYS A 227 -16.85 7.23 -3.55
C LYS A 227 -18.27 7.45 -3.01
N LYS A 228 -19.25 7.64 -3.91
CA LYS A 228 -20.69 7.74 -3.59
C LYS A 228 -21.46 6.93 -4.63
N GLY A 229 -21.84 5.70 -4.33
CA GLY A 229 -22.70 4.91 -5.21
C GLY A 229 -22.50 3.39 -5.14
N ARG A 230 -23.20 2.70 -6.06
CA ARG A 230 -23.20 1.23 -6.18
C ARG A 230 -21.77 0.68 -6.35
N LYS A 231 -21.49 -0.40 -5.62
CA LYS A 231 -20.41 -1.33 -5.94
C LYS A 231 -20.83 -2.10 -7.19
N ASN A 232 -20.01 -2.02 -8.24
CA ASN A 232 -20.19 -2.85 -9.43
C ASN A 232 -19.16 -3.99 -9.40
N GLN A 233 -19.62 -5.19 -9.69
CA GLN A 233 -18.79 -6.38 -9.76
C GLN A 233 -18.94 -6.99 -11.15
N PHE A 234 -17.82 -7.24 -11.81
CA PHE A 234 -17.75 -7.81 -13.14
C PHE A 234 -16.98 -9.12 -13.07
N LEU A 235 -17.56 -10.20 -13.58
CA LEU A 235 -16.86 -11.45 -13.84
C LEU A 235 -16.22 -11.36 -15.23
N LEU A 236 -14.90 -11.34 -15.27
CA LEU A 236 -14.12 -11.36 -16.50
C LEU A 236 -13.88 -12.82 -16.89
N LYS A 237 -14.63 -13.31 -17.87
CA LYS A 237 -14.40 -14.61 -18.47
C LYS A 237 -13.30 -14.48 -19.52
N VAL A 238 -12.15 -15.11 -19.29
CA VAL A 238 -11.15 -15.29 -20.35
C VAL A 238 -11.68 -16.36 -21.30
N ILE A 239 -12.17 -15.95 -22.46
CA ILE A 239 -12.47 -16.88 -23.56
C ILE A 239 -11.13 -17.19 -24.21
N LEU A 240 -10.50 -18.29 -23.82
CA LEU A 240 -9.39 -18.86 -24.57
C LEU A 240 -9.98 -19.44 -25.87
N SER A 241 -10.14 -18.61 -26.89
CA SER A 241 -10.31 -19.13 -28.25
C SER A 241 -8.98 -19.72 -28.70
N CYS A 242 -8.78 -21.02 -28.45
CA CYS A 242 -7.84 -21.79 -29.24
C CYS A 242 -8.39 -21.86 -30.67
N SER A 243 -7.93 -20.97 -31.53
CA SER A 243 -8.00 -21.18 -32.97
C SER A 243 -7.19 -22.44 -33.25
N LYS A 244 -7.88 -23.52 -33.67
CA LYS A 244 -7.25 -24.73 -34.20
C LYS A 244 -6.56 -24.44 -35.52
#